data_AF-A0A8S9NRM1-F1
#
_entry.id   AF-A0A8S9NRM1-F1
#
_cell.length_a   1.000
_cell.length_b   1.000
_cell.length_c   1.000
_cell.angle_alpha   90.00
_cell.angle_beta   90.00
_cell.angle_gamma   90.00
#
_symmetry.space_group_name_H-M   'P 1'
#
loop_
_entity.id
_entity.type
_entity.pdbx_description
1 polymer ?
#
loop_
_entity_poly.entity_id
_entity_poly.type
_entity_poly.pdbx_seq_one_letter_code
_entity_poly.pdbx_strand_id
1 'polypeptide(L)'
;MVSLFSVVLTFIAIILIPGLFISRRLSVPFSIRNILRFIKLAASQNDDEEERNEKRGTMGEKEKRGGLPKHVAIILDGNRRWAQKQGLGTSDGHKAGARRVIENAKDCFAMGINTVSLFAFSTENWARPEVDEVNGLMSLFEENFRSELPFFQRRLSVPFSIRNILRFIKLAASQNDGEEERNEKRGTMGEKEKRGGLPKHVAIILDGNRRWAQKRGVGTSDGHKAGARRVIENAKDCFAMGINTVSLFAFSTENWARPEVDEVNGLMSLFEENFRSELPFFQRDKIKISVIGNRTKIPQSLLSLIRETEEATKSYEGKHLILAIDYSGKFDILQACKSLAEKAKNGVIQVEDIDESVIDKELMTNCSEFPNPDLLIRTSGEQRISNFFLWQSAYTELYFPNILWPDFGEAEYLQALTWYQQRQRRFGRRV
;
A
#
# COMPACT_ATOMS: atom_id res chain seq x y z
N MET A 1 -33.64 14.43 5.64
CA MET A 1 -34.16 13.28 4.85
C MET A 1 -33.15 12.66 3.89
N VAL A 2 -32.16 13.39 3.35
CA VAL A 2 -31.17 12.84 2.39
C VAL A 2 -30.07 11.97 3.05
N SER A 3 -29.78 12.12 4.35
CA SER A 3 -28.75 11.31 5.03
C SER A 3 -29.21 9.89 5.38
N LEU A 4 -30.47 9.71 5.82
CA LEU A 4 -31.02 8.40 6.15
C LEU A 4 -31.18 7.52 4.91
N PHE A 5 -31.56 8.12 3.78
CA PHE A 5 -31.69 7.42 2.50
C PHE A 5 -30.33 6.93 1.98
N SER A 6 -29.25 7.72 2.15
CA SER A 6 -27.88 7.36 1.77
C SER A 6 -27.31 6.23 2.64
N VAL A 7 -27.55 6.27 3.96
CA VAL A 7 -27.13 5.19 4.88
C VAL A 7 -27.88 3.91 4.56
N VAL A 8 -29.19 3.98 4.33
CA VAL A 8 -30.02 2.82 3.95
C VAL A 8 -29.59 2.24 2.60
N LEU A 9 -29.29 3.07 1.60
CA LEU A 9 -28.83 2.60 0.28
C LEU A 9 -27.42 1.96 0.34
N THR A 10 -26.54 2.51 1.17
CA THR A 10 -25.18 1.98 1.40
C THR A 10 -25.23 0.65 2.16
N PHE A 11 -26.14 0.54 3.15
CA PHE A 11 -26.34 -0.69 3.91
C PHE A 11 -27.02 -1.78 3.06
N ILE A 12 -27.95 -1.39 2.19
CA ILE A 12 -28.52 -2.23 1.14
C ILE A 12 -27.41 -2.70 0.21
N ALA A 13 -26.52 -1.83 -0.29
CA ALA A 13 -25.42 -2.24 -1.16
C ALA A 13 -24.45 -3.25 -0.49
N ILE A 14 -24.09 -3.04 0.78
CA ILE A 14 -23.15 -3.89 1.52
C ILE A 14 -23.74 -5.25 1.88
N ILE A 15 -25.07 -5.38 2.03
CA ILE A 15 -25.71 -6.62 2.47
C ILE A 15 -26.46 -7.32 1.33
N LEU A 16 -27.21 -6.57 0.50
CA LEU A 16 -27.95 -7.14 -0.62
C LEU A 16 -27.06 -7.49 -1.80
N ILE A 17 -25.97 -6.78 -2.11
CA ILE A 17 -25.14 -7.15 -3.28
C ILE A 17 -24.40 -8.47 -3.01
N PRO A 18 -23.72 -8.67 -1.86
CA PRO A 18 -23.19 -9.97 -1.50
C PRO A 18 -24.31 -11.01 -1.32
N GLY A 19 -25.42 -10.63 -0.68
CA GLY A 19 -26.55 -11.52 -0.46
C GLY A 19 -27.25 -12.02 -1.74
N LEU A 20 -27.36 -11.18 -2.76
CA LEU A 20 -27.92 -11.51 -4.09
C LEU A 20 -26.92 -12.32 -4.91
N PHE A 21 -25.63 -12.01 -4.83
CA PHE A 21 -24.56 -12.81 -5.46
C PHE A 21 -24.49 -14.22 -4.85
N ILE A 22 -24.66 -14.33 -3.53
CA ILE A 22 -24.73 -15.59 -2.77
C ILE A 22 -26.04 -16.35 -3.08
N SER A 23 -27.18 -15.66 -3.12
CA SER A 23 -28.50 -16.26 -3.42
C SER A 23 -28.57 -16.85 -4.83
N ARG A 24 -28.02 -16.14 -5.84
CA ARG A 24 -28.03 -16.58 -7.24
C ARG A 24 -27.07 -17.74 -7.51
N ARG A 25 -26.05 -17.94 -6.66
CA ARG A 25 -25.05 -19.02 -6.78
C ARG A 25 -25.33 -20.23 -5.88
N LEU A 26 -26.14 -20.09 -4.82
CA LEU A 26 -26.32 -21.12 -3.78
C LEU A 26 -27.77 -21.47 -3.41
N SER A 27 -28.79 -20.92 -4.07
CA SER A 27 -30.21 -21.34 -3.92
C SER A 27 -30.75 -21.41 -2.48
N VAL A 28 -30.36 -20.47 -1.60
CA VAL A 28 -30.87 -20.38 -0.21
C VAL A 28 -31.90 -19.24 -0.09
N PRO A 29 -33.10 -19.46 0.50
CA PRO A 29 -34.15 -18.44 0.55
C PRO A 29 -33.85 -17.31 1.54
N PHE A 30 -34.02 -16.07 1.07
CA PHE A 30 -33.85 -14.81 1.80
C PHE A 30 -35.10 -14.50 2.65
N SER A 31 -34.98 -14.29 3.98
CA SER A 31 -36.13 -13.96 4.84
C SER A 31 -36.10 -12.50 5.32
N ILE A 32 -36.93 -11.67 4.68
CA ILE A 32 -37.10 -10.22 4.94
C ILE A 32 -37.59 -9.95 6.39
N ARG A 33 -38.29 -10.90 7.01
CA ARG A 33 -38.85 -10.77 8.36
C ARG A 33 -37.79 -10.59 9.45
N ASN A 34 -36.62 -11.20 9.28
CA ASN A 34 -35.54 -11.11 10.27
C ASN A 34 -34.80 -9.77 10.21
N ILE A 35 -34.74 -9.14 9.04
CA ILE A 35 -34.11 -7.82 8.84
C ILE A 35 -34.96 -6.72 9.47
N LEU A 36 -36.28 -6.77 9.27
CA LEU A 36 -37.21 -5.78 9.85
C LEU A 36 -37.22 -5.80 11.38
N ARG A 37 -37.02 -6.96 12.00
CA ARG A 37 -36.92 -7.10 13.47
C ARG A 37 -35.63 -6.46 14.02
N PHE A 38 -34.56 -6.46 13.23
CA PHE A 38 -33.26 -5.91 13.60
C PHE A 38 -33.23 -4.38 13.48
N ILE A 39 -33.87 -3.82 12.45
CA ILE A 39 -33.99 -2.36 12.25
C ILE A 39 -34.74 -1.70 13.42
N LYS A 40 -35.81 -2.35 13.92
CA LYS A 40 -36.58 -1.86 15.08
C LYS A 40 -35.78 -1.82 16.38
N LEU A 41 -34.75 -2.67 16.53
CA LEU A 41 -33.90 -2.74 17.72
C LEU A 41 -32.77 -1.69 17.68
N ALA A 42 -32.24 -1.38 16.50
CA ALA A 42 -31.20 -0.37 16.33
C ALA A 42 -31.74 1.07 16.46
N ALA A 43 -33.00 1.30 16.07
CA ALA A 43 -33.62 2.62 16.14
C ALA A 43 -33.95 3.08 17.58
N SER A 44 -34.01 2.18 18.55
CA SER A 44 -34.38 2.52 19.93
C SER A 44 -33.19 2.81 20.86
N GLN A 45 -31.94 2.77 20.36
CA GLN A 45 -30.73 2.98 21.16
C GLN A 45 -30.01 4.31 20.87
N ASN A 46 -30.39 5.05 19.83
CA ASN A 46 -29.66 6.23 19.39
C ASN A 46 -30.11 7.55 20.04
N ASP A 47 -31.26 7.60 20.73
CA ASP A 47 -31.81 8.88 21.21
C ASP A 47 -31.30 9.28 22.62
N ASP A 48 -30.65 8.39 23.37
CA ASP A 48 -30.28 8.65 24.78
C ASP A 48 -28.77 8.93 25.04
N GLU A 49 -27.87 8.67 24.08
CA GLU A 49 -26.41 8.79 24.29
C GLU A 49 -25.79 10.12 23.81
N GLU A 50 -26.42 10.84 22.88
CA GLU A 50 -25.85 12.08 22.32
C GLU A 50 -25.90 13.28 23.28
N GLU A 51 -26.80 13.30 24.27
CA GLU A 51 -27.00 14.49 25.12
C GLU A 51 -26.10 14.54 26.38
N ARG A 52 -25.41 13.44 26.75
CA ARG A 52 -24.61 13.37 27.99
C ARG A 52 -23.13 13.71 27.83
N ASN A 53 -22.59 13.74 26.61
CA ASN A 53 -21.14 13.87 26.40
C ASN A 53 -20.64 15.32 26.19
N GLU A 54 -21.50 16.32 26.10
CA GLU A 54 -21.06 17.71 25.84
C GLU A 54 -20.72 18.54 27.10
N LYS A 55 -20.99 18.08 28.33
CA LYS A 55 -20.90 18.93 29.54
C LYS A 55 -19.88 18.56 30.61
N ARG A 56 -18.86 17.72 30.34
CA ARG A 56 -17.77 17.48 31.31
C ARG A 56 -16.39 17.42 30.67
N GLY A 57 -15.62 18.48 30.83
CA GLY A 57 -14.18 18.49 30.54
C GLY A 57 -13.60 19.90 30.53
N THR A 58 -13.07 20.32 31.68
CA THR A 58 -12.32 21.56 31.86
C THR A 58 -11.08 21.61 30.96
N MET A 59 -10.73 22.82 30.56
CA MET A 59 -9.84 23.21 29.45
C MET A 59 -8.34 22.82 29.61
N GLY A 60 -7.97 22.00 30.61
CA GLY A 60 -6.57 21.68 30.94
C GLY A 60 -6.09 20.27 30.59
N GLU A 61 -7.00 19.31 30.33
CA GLU A 61 -6.60 17.92 29.99
C GLU A 61 -6.61 17.62 28.48
N LYS A 62 -7.23 18.46 27.66
CA LYS A 62 -7.31 18.27 26.20
C LYS A 62 -5.95 18.41 25.50
N GLU A 63 -5.02 19.19 26.05
CA GLU A 63 -3.71 19.42 25.42
C GLU A 63 -2.74 18.23 25.53
N LYS A 64 -2.97 17.27 26.42
CA LYS A 64 -2.15 16.03 26.51
C LYS A 64 -2.69 14.84 25.69
N ARG A 65 -3.88 14.95 25.09
CA ARG A 65 -4.51 13.87 24.29
C ARG A 65 -4.32 14.02 22.77
N GLY A 66 -3.65 15.09 22.31
CA GLY A 66 -3.34 15.31 20.90
C GLY A 66 -2.11 14.52 20.44
N GLY A 67 -2.22 13.20 20.32
CA GLY A 67 -1.06 12.41 19.84
C GLY A 67 -1.33 10.94 19.53
N LEU A 68 -2.50 10.40 19.90
CA LEU A 68 -2.82 9.00 19.64
C LEU A 68 -3.43 8.82 18.24
N PRO A 69 -3.10 7.73 17.53
CA PRO A 69 -3.73 7.41 16.25
C PRO A 69 -5.22 7.11 16.45
N LYS A 70 -6.05 7.49 15.47
CA LYS A 70 -7.48 7.16 15.46
C LYS A 70 -7.74 5.69 15.12
N HIS A 71 -6.82 5.07 14.39
CA HIS A 71 -6.89 3.70 13.91
C HIS A 71 -5.48 3.10 13.90
N VAL A 72 -5.34 1.91 14.49
CA VAL A 72 -4.12 1.10 14.42
C VAL A 72 -4.37 -0.14 13.58
N ALA A 73 -3.53 -0.38 12.57
CA ALA A 73 -3.50 -1.64 11.85
C ALA A 73 -2.27 -2.44 12.29
N ILE A 74 -2.45 -3.73 12.56
CA ILE A 74 -1.39 -4.63 13.02
C ILE A 74 -1.24 -5.77 12.02
N ILE A 75 -0.02 -5.97 11.52
CA ILE A 75 0.36 -7.11 10.69
C ILE A 75 1.03 -8.16 11.57
N LEU A 76 0.54 -9.40 11.50
CA LEU A 76 1.01 -10.49 12.34
C LEU A 76 2.08 -11.30 11.62
N ASP A 77 3.33 -10.86 11.74
CA ASP A 77 4.47 -11.56 11.17
C ASP A 77 5.46 -12.02 12.26
N GLY A 78 6.19 -13.10 11.96
CA GLY A 78 7.28 -13.59 12.80
C GLY A 78 6.92 -14.67 13.82
N ASN A 79 5.64 -15.05 13.96
CA ASN A 79 5.18 -16.08 14.91
C ASN A 79 6.00 -17.39 14.83
N ARG A 80 6.28 -17.87 13.61
CA ARG A 80 7.09 -19.07 13.38
C ARG A 80 8.56 -18.88 13.78
N ARG A 81 9.16 -17.75 13.38
CA ARG A 81 10.55 -17.41 13.75
C ARG A 81 10.71 -17.31 15.26
N TRP A 82 9.68 -16.78 15.93
CA TRP A 82 9.63 -16.74 17.39
C TRP A 82 9.53 -18.15 17.98
N ALA A 83 8.60 -19.00 17.52
CA ALA A 83 8.47 -20.37 18.01
C ALA A 83 9.76 -21.18 17.83
N GLN A 84 10.38 -21.12 16.65
CA GLN A 84 11.63 -21.81 16.37
C GLN A 84 12.76 -21.38 17.32
N LYS A 85 12.88 -20.08 17.61
CA LYS A 85 13.85 -19.57 18.60
C LYS A 85 13.59 -20.07 20.02
N GLN A 86 12.35 -20.46 20.33
CA GLN A 86 11.95 -21.00 21.63
C GLN A 86 11.96 -22.54 21.65
N GLY A 87 12.32 -23.22 20.55
CA GLY A 87 12.21 -24.67 20.44
C GLY A 87 10.77 -25.20 20.41
N LEU A 88 9.81 -24.36 20.03
CA LEU A 88 8.38 -24.68 19.98
C LEU A 88 7.92 -25.02 18.56
N GLY A 89 6.77 -25.69 18.44
CA GLY A 89 6.14 -25.97 17.17
C GLY A 89 5.52 -24.73 16.52
N THR A 90 5.32 -24.79 15.20
CA THR A 90 4.66 -23.72 14.41
C THR A 90 3.29 -23.33 14.99
N SER A 91 2.48 -24.30 15.40
CA SER A 91 1.15 -24.07 16.00
C SER A 91 1.23 -23.25 17.28
N ASP A 92 2.23 -23.51 18.13
CA ASP A 92 2.43 -22.78 19.39
C ASP A 92 2.81 -21.32 19.16
N GLY A 93 3.60 -21.05 18.11
CA GLY A 93 3.91 -19.69 17.67
C GLY A 93 2.67 -18.92 17.24
N HIS A 94 1.80 -19.54 16.45
CA HIS A 94 0.55 -18.93 16.02
C HIS A 94 -0.41 -18.70 17.19
N LYS A 95 -0.51 -19.63 18.14
CA LYS A 95 -1.25 -19.46 19.41
C LYS A 95 -0.74 -18.29 20.24
N ALA A 96 0.58 -18.15 20.37
CA ALA A 96 1.21 -17.04 21.08
C ALA A 96 0.92 -15.69 20.40
N GLY A 97 1.07 -15.64 19.07
CA GLY A 97 0.75 -14.45 18.28
C GLY A 97 -0.72 -14.03 18.41
N ALA A 98 -1.65 -14.98 18.31
CA ALA A 98 -3.09 -14.71 18.43
C ALA A 98 -3.45 -14.12 19.80
N ARG A 99 -2.92 -14.67 20.90
CA ARG A 99 -3.13 -14.12 22.25
C ARG A 99 -2.60 -12.68 22.36
N ARG A 100 -1.39 -12.45 21.88
CA ARG A 100 -0.74 -11.13 21.97
C ARG A 100 -1.50 -10.04 21.22
N VAL A 101 -2.18 -10.42 20.14
CA VAL A 101 -2.99 -9.50 19.33
C VAL A 101 -4.24 -9.04 20.03
N ILE A 102 -4.91 -9.95 20.72
CA ILE A 102 -6.08 -9.62 21.53
C ILE A 102 -5.67 -8.66 22.66
N GLU A 103 -4.55 -8.93 23.31
CA GLU A 103 -3.96 -8.03 24.33
C GLU A 103 -3.64 -6.65 23.73
N ASN A 104 -2.91 -6.59 22.61
CA ASN A 104 -2.58 -5.31 21.96
C ASN A 104 -3.84 -4.52 21.55
N ALA A 105 -4.90 -5.20 21.09
CA ALA A 105 -6.17 -4.55 20.78
C ALA A 105 -6.85 -4.01 22.05
N LYS A 106 -6.86 -4.78 23.14
CA LYS A 106 -7.36 -4.33 24.46
C LYS A 106 -6.58 -3.11 24.96
N ASP A 107 -5.26 -3.11 24.84
CA ASP A 107 -4.39 -1.98 25.21
C ASP A 107 -4.71 -0.75 24.36
N CYS A 108 -4.89 -0.90 23.04
CA CYS A 108 -5.32 0.19 22.16
C CYS A 108 -6.64 0.81 22.63
N PHE A 109 -7.66 0.00 22.93
CA PHE A 109 -8.94 0.49 23.42
C PHE A 109 -8.84 1.15 24.79
N ALA A 110 -7.99 0.64 25.69
CA ALA A 110 -7.73 1.24 26.99
C ALA A 110 -7.05 2.61 26.87
N MET A 111 -6.21 2.80 25.84
CA MET A 111 -5.59 4.08 25.49
C MET A 111 -6.55 5.05 24.76
N GLY A 112 -7.76 4.62 24.41
CA GLY A 112 -8.75 5.44 23.69
C GLY A 112 -8.62 5.40 22.16
N ILE A 113 -7.89 4.43 21.61
CA ILE A 113 -7.85 4.14 20.17
C ILE A 113 -9.07 3.27 19.85
N ASN A 114 -10.05 3.85 19.18
CA ASN A 114 -11.37 3.21 19.02
C ASN A 114 -11.47 2.25 17.81
N THR A 115 -10.44 2.20 16.95
CA THR A 115 -10.42 1.32 15.78
C THR A 115 -9.11 0.55 15.70
N VAL A 116 -9.19 -0.78 15.61
CA VAL A 116 -8.05 -1.67 15.38
C VAL A 116 -8.35 -2.61 14.22
N SER A 117 -7.44 -2.70 13.24
CA SER A 117 -7.49 -3.69 12.17
C SER A 117 -6.36 -4.70 12.33
N LEU A 118 -6.66 -5.97 12.06
CA LEU A 118 -5.71 -7.07 12.18
C LEU A 118 -5.55 -7.72 10.81
N PHE A 119 -4.35 -7.65 10.25
CA PHE A 119 -3.99 -8.41 9.06
C PHE A 119 -3.47 -9.77 9.49
N ALA A 120 -4.40 -10.73 9.55
CA ALA A 120 -4.18 -12.00 10.24
C ALA A 120 -4.03 -13.20 9.30
N PHE A 121 -4.66 -13.16 8.12
CA PHE A 121 -4.57 -14.20 7.10
C PHE A 121 -4.67 -13.57 5.71
N SER A 122 -3.68 -13.82 4.84
CA SER A 122 -3.63 -13.27 3.49
C SER A 122 -4.15 -14.27 2.45
N THR A 123 -4.53 -13.78 1.26
CA THR A 123 -4.95 -14.59 0.11
C THR A 123 -3.89 -15.62 -0.29
N GLU A 124 -2.60 -15.26 -0.19
CA GLU A 124 -1.47 -16.13 -0.52
C GLU A 124 -1.28 -17.25 0.52
N ASN A 125 -1.89 -17.14 1.70
CA ASN A 125 -1.79 -18.18 2.73
C ASN A 125 -2.59 -19.43 2.36
N TRP A 126 -3.58 -19.32 1.46
CA TRP A 126 -4.30 -20.46 0.92
C TRP A 126 -3.43 -21.38 0.07
N ALA A 127 -2.39 -20.85 -0.57
CA ALA A 127 -1.47 -21.61 -1.41
C ALA A 127 -0.34 -22.31 -0.61
N ARG A 128 -0.47 -22.44 0.72
CA ARG A 128 0.54 -23.08 1.56
C ARG A 128 0.41 -24.61 1.49
N PRO A 129 1.54 -25.35 1.39
CA PRO A 129 1.51 -26.80 1.22
C PRO A 129 1.01 -27.57 2.46
N GLU A 130 1.15 -26.98 3.66
CA GLU A 130 0.72 -27.61 4.92
C GLU A 130 -0.75 -27.28 5.22
N VAL A 131 -1.66 -28.12 4.72
CA VAL A 131 -3.12 -28.04 4.98
C VAL A 131 -3.42 -27.98 6.49
N ASP A 132 -2.66 -28.72 7.30
CA ASP A 132 -2.80 -28.72 8.76
C ASP A 132 -2.47 -27.37 9.42
N GLU A 133 -1.58 -26.57 8.83
CA GLU A 133 -1.27 -25.24 9.36
C GLU A 133 -2.39 -24.24 9.06
N VAL A 134 -2.98 -24.31 7.85
CA VAL A 134 -4.13 -23.48 7.48
C VAL A 134 -5.33 -23.85 8.36
N ASN A 135 -5.61 -25.14 8.53
CA ASN A 135 -6.66 -25.64 9.41
C ASN A 135 -6.41 -25.27 10.88
N GLY A 136 -5.15 -25.36 11.34
CA GLY A 136 -4.74 -24.92 12.67
C GLY A 136 -4.97 -23.42 12.90
N LEU A 137 -4.60 -22.58 11.94
CA LEU A 137 -4.86 -21.13 12.00
C LEU A 137 -6.36 -20.83 12.06
N MET A 138 -7.17 -21.50 11.23
CA MET A 138 -8.63 -21.33 11.23
C MET A 138 -9.26 -21.78 12.55
N SER A 139 -8.78 -22.88 13.12
CA SER A 139 -9.22 -23.37 14.43
C SER A 139 -8.91 -22.36 15.55
N LEU A 140 -7.76 -21.68 15.49
CA LEU A 140 -7.40 -20.64 16.44
C LEU A 140 -8.29 -19.41 16.36
N PHE A 141 -8.71 -19.00 15.15
CA PHE A 141 -9.70 -17.94 15.01
C PHE A 141 -11.03 -18.34 15.64
N GLU A 142 -11.47 -19.58 15.42
CA GLU A 142 -12.71 -20.10 15.99
C GLU A 142 -12.69 -20.12 17.53
N GLU A 143 -11.60 -20.61 18.12
CA GLU A 143 -11.41 -20.68 19.56
C GLU A 143 -11.39 -19.29 20.20
N ASN A 144 -10.56 -18.38 19.68
CA ASN A 144 -10.44 -17.01 20.19
C ASN A 144 -11.73 -16.20 20.01
N PHE A 145 -12.44 -16.39 18.89
CA PHE A 145 -13.72 -15.73 18.69
C PHE A 145 -14.72 -16.17 19.75
N ARG A 146 -14.78 -17.46 20.08
CA ARG A 146 -15.71 -17.98 21.11
C ARG A 146 -15.36 -17.49 22.52
N SER A 147 -14.08 -17.47 22.88
CA SER A 147 -13.64 -17.11 24.24
C SER A 147 -13.75 -15.61 24.52
N GLU A 148 -13.47 -14.76 23.52
CA GLU A 148 -13.45 -13.30 23.68
C GLU A 148 -14.77 -12.63 23.27
N LEU A 149 -15.72 -13.36 22.66
CA LEU A 149 -17.03 -12.82 22.29
C LEU A 149 -17.74 -12.10 23.45
N PRO A 150 -17.75 -12.61 24.69
CA PRO A 150 -18.41 -11.94 25.81
C PRO A 150 -17.76 -10.60 26.21
N PHE A 151 -16.47 -10.41 25.89
CA PHE A 151 -15.78 -9.13 26.08
C PHE A 151 -16.21 -8.12 25.01
N PHE A 152 -16.23 -8.54 23.74
CA PHE A 152 -16.63 -7.68 22.63
C PHE A 152 -18.13 -7.36 22.62
N GLN A 153 -19.00 -8.32 22.98
CA GLN A 153 -20.45 -8.13 23.09
C GLN A 153 -20.85 -7.15 24.20
N ARG A 154 -20.06 -7.02 25.26
CA ARG A 154 -20.31 -6.03 26.32
C ARG A 154 -19.97 -4.59 25.89
N ARG A 155 -19.20 -4.43 24.81
CA ARG A 155 -18.69 -3.14 24.34
C ARG A 155 -19.25 -2.72 22.98
N LEU A 156 -19.73 -3.68 22.19
CA LEU A 156 -20.51 -3.49 20.97
C LEU A 156 -21.95 -3.87 21.30
N SER A 157 -22.86 -2.89 21.33
CA SER A 157 -24.31 -3.10 21.52
C SER A 157 -24.96 -3.79 20.29
N VAL A 158 -24.39 -4.92 19.84
CA VAL A 158 -24.84 -5.65 18.65
C VAL A 158 -24.83 -7.16 18.95
N PRO A 159 -25.98 -7.85 18.84
CA PRO A 159 -26.03 -9.30 19.03
C PRO A 159 -25.48 -10.01 17.77
N PHE A 160 -24.27 -10.57 17.88
CA PHE A 160 -23.65 -11.38 16.82
C PHE A 160 -24.06 -12.87 16.93
N SER A 161 -24.34 -13.52 15.78
CA SER A 161 -24.68 -14.96 15.71
C SER A 161 -23.47 -15.81 15.28
N ILE A 162 -22.96 -16.60 16.23
CA ILE A 162 -21.84 -17.55 16.07
C ILE A 162 -22.08 -18.55 14.92
N ARG A 163 -23.35 -18.91 14.68
CA ARG A 163 -23.74 -19.95 13.71
C ARG A 163 -23.41 -19.59 12.26
N ASN A 164 -23.42 -18.29 11.92
CA ASN A 164 -23.18 -17.82 10.55
C ASN A 164 -21.69 -17.78 10.21
N ILE A 165 -20.82 -17.44 11.17
CA ILE A 165 -19.37 -17.41 10.99
C ILE A 165 -18.81 -18.82 10.87
N LEU A 166 -19.25 -19.74 11.74
CA LEU A 166 -18.86 -21.16 11.66
C LEU A 166 -19.28 -21.81 10.34
N ARG A 167 -20.43 -21.40 9.79
CA ARG A 167 -20.89 -21.86 8.48
C ARG A 167 -20.01 -21.30 7.36
N PHE A 168 -19.57 -20.05 7.45
CA PHE A 168 -18.65 -19.42 6.50
C PHE A 168 -17.26 -20.07 6.50
N ILE A 169 -16.70 -20.35 7.70
CA ILE A 169 -15.41 -21.04 7.86
C ILE A 169 -15.47 -22.47 7.29
N LYS A 170 -16.54 -23.22 7.57
CA LYS A 170 -16.73 -24.56 7.00
C LYS A 170 -16.92 -24.56 5.48
N LEU A 171 -17.63 -23.58 4.92
CA LEU A 171 -17.80 -23.45 3.48
C LEU A 171 -16.48 -23.10 2.77
N ALA A 172 -15.65 -22.23 3.36
CA ALA A 172 -14.34 -21.89 2.83
C ALA A 172 -13.36 -23.08 2.88
N ALA A 173 -13.42 -23.91 3.93
CA ALA A 173 -12.60 -25.12 4.04
C ALA A 173 -13.03 -26.23 3.06
N SER A 174 -14.31 -26.29 2.67
CA SER A 174 -14.84 -27.32 1.76
C SER A 174 -14.68 -27.01 0.26
N GLN A 175 -14.14 -25.86 -0.12
CA GLN A 175 -13.97 -25.45 -1.52
C GLN A 175 -12.57 -25.70 -2.09
N ASN A 176 -11.67 -26.36 -1.35
CA ASN A 176 -10.31 -26.65 -1.80
C ASN A 176 -10.04 -28.14 -2.14
N ASP A 177 -11.07 -28.98 -2.14
CA ASP A 177 -10.96 -30.37 -2.60
C ASP A 177 -11.27 -30.47 -4.10
N GLY A 178 -10.33 -30.04 -4.94
CA GLY A 178 -10.44 -30.22 -6.38
C GLY A 178 -9.47 -29.37 -7.19
N GLU A 179 -8.22 -29.84 -7.30
CA GLU A 179 -7.42 -29.96 -8.54
C GLU A 179 -5.94 -30.19 -8.18
N GLU A 180 -5.52 -31.45 -8.14
CA GLU A 180 -4.12 -31.90 -8.18
C GLU A 180 -3.91 -32.80 -9.40
N GLU A 181 -2.66 -32.84 -9.91
CA GLU A 181 -2.09 -33.45 -11.14
C GLU A 181 -2.10 -32.55 -12.40
N ARG A 182 -1.00 -32.23 -13.11
CA ARG A 182 0.37 -32.76 -13.27
C ARG A 182 1.31 -31.68 -13.83
N ASN A 183 2.56 -31.61 -13.34
CA ASN A 183 3.74 -32.08 -14.08
C ASN A 183 5.05 -31.75 -13.33
N GLU A 184 5.73 -32.81 -12.89
CA GLU A 184 7.17 -32.79 -12.58
C GLU A 184 7.98 -32.68 -13.88
N LYS A 185 9.03 -31.85 -13.87
CA LYS A 185 10.40 -32.32 -14.19
C LYS A 185 11.47 -31.24 -13.97
N ARG A 186 12.54 -31.73 -13.35
CA ARG A 186 13.96 -31.29 -13.38
C ARG A 186 14.42 -30.19 -12.44
N GLY A 187 15.30 -30.61 -11.53
CA GLY A 187 16.56 -29.91 -11.29
C GLY A 187 16.95 -29.83 -9.82
N THR A 188 17.53 -30.91 -9.28
CA THR A 188 18.38 -30.83 -8.10
C THR A 188 19.56 -29.90 -8.39
N MET A 189 19.57 -28.73 -7.77
CA MET A 189 20.74 -27.86 -7.74
C MET A 189 20.95 -27.43 -6.29
N GLY A 190 22.12 -27.79 -5.77
CA GLY A 190 22.49 -27.70 -4.37
C GLY A 190 22.39 -26.30 -3.78
N GLU A 191 22.21 -26.31 -2.46
CA GLU A 191 22.26 -25.19 -1.54
C GLU A 191 23.48 -24.29 -1.80
N LYS A 192 23.20 -23.13 -2.38
CA LYS A 192 23.90 -21.89 -2.05
C LYS A 192 22.80 -20.88 -1.75
N GLU A 193 22.67 -20.50 -0.47
CA GLU A 193 21.89 -19.33 -0.08
C GLU A 193 22.31 -18.15 -0.96
N LYS A 194 21.45 -17.79 -1.92
CA LYS A 194 21.69 -16.65 -2.81
C LYS A 194 21.70 -15.40 -1.94
N ARG A 195 22.87 -14.76 -1.78
CA ARG A 195 22.94 -13.33 -1.46
C ARG A 195 21.95 -12.60 -2.39
N GLY A 196 21.10 -11.72 -1.85
CA GLY A 196 20.09 -11.04 -2.65
C GLY A 196 20.72 -10.36 -3.87
N GLY A 197 20.15 -10.57 -5.05
CA GLY A 197 20.56 -9.83 -6.25
C GLY A 197 20.36 -8.32 -6.07
N LEU A 198 20.91 -7.52 -6.98
CA LEU A 198 20.59 -6.09 -7.01
C LEU A 198 19.10 -5.88 -7.35
N PRO A 199 18.45 -4.82 -6.83
CA PRO A 199 17.12 -4.45 -7.27
C PRO A 199 17.17 -4.07 -8.75
N LYS A 200 16.19 -4.52 -9.53
CA LYS A 200 16.01 -4.11 -10.93
C LYS A 200 15.38 -2.72 -11.03
N HIS A 201 14.51 -2.41 -10.07
CA HIS A 201 13.83 -1.13 -9.97
C HIS A 201 13.94 -0.53 -8.57
N VAL A 202 14.51 0.67 -8.49
CA VAL A 202 14.54 1.47 -7.25
C VAL A 202 13.65 2.69 -7.38
N ALA A 203 12.74 2.87 -6.42
CA ALA A 203 11.90 4.05 -6.29
C ALA A 203 12.42 4.95 -5.16
N ILE A 204 12.44 6.27 -5.34
CA ILE A 204 12.99 7.20 -4.35
C ILE A 204 12.03 8.37 -4.10
N ILE A 205 11.71 8.60 -2.83
CA ILE A 205 10.99 9.79 -2.37
C ILE A 205 12.01 10.83 -1.90
N LEU A 206 12.09 11.95 -2.63
CA LEU A 206 13.13 12.98 -2.51
C LEU A 206 12.87 13.97 -1.34
N ASP A 207 12.75 13.45 -0.12
CA ASP A 207 12.36 14.25 1.04
C ASP A 207 13.58 14.90 1.73
N GLY A 208 13.38 16.11 2.29
CA GLY A 208 14.36 16.81 3.12
C GLY A 208 14.92 18.11 2.55
N ASN A 209 14.58 18.53 1.33
CA ASN A 209 15.14 19.74 0.69
C ASN A 209 14.97 21.01 1.53
N ARG A 210 13.77 21.26 2.06
CA ARG A 210 13.51 22.45 2.90
C ARG A 210 14.26 22.40 4.22
N ARG A 211 14.25 21.23 4.87
CA ARG A 211 15.00 20.99 6.12
C ARG A 211 16.50 21.15 5.92
N TRP A 212 17.00 20.78 4.74
CA TRP A 212 18.41 20.92 4.38
C TRP A 212 18.79 22.40 4.23
N ALA A 213 17.95 23.19 3.56
CA ALA A 213 18.14 24.63 3.42
C ALA A 213 18.12 25.34 4.77
N GLN A 214 17.12 25.03 5.61
CA GLN A 214 16.99 25.60 6.95
C GLN A 214 18.21 25.31 7.82
N LYS A 215 18.71 24.05 7.82
CA LYS A 215 19.92 23.67 8.59
C LYS A 215 21.17 24.44 8.18
N ARG A 216 21.22 24.98 6.96
CA ARG A 216 22.35 25.71 6.39
C ARG A 216 22.13 27.23 6.32
N GLY A 217 20.98 27.72 6.80
CA GLY A 217 20.65 29.14 6.74
C GLY A 217 20.48 29.70 5.32
N VAL A 218 20.18 28.85 4.34
CA VAL A 218 19.97 29.24 2.93
C VAL A 218 18.49 29.21 2.55
N GLY A 219 18.14 29.79 1.40
CA GLY A 219 16.76 29.85 0.95
C GLY A 219 16.19 28.48 0.56
N THR A 220 14.87 28.31 0.68
CA THR A 220 14.16 27.08 0.27
C THR A 220 14.45 26.69 -1.19
N SER A 221 14.53 27.69 -2.08
CA SER A 221 14.89 27.50 -3.49
C SER A 221 16.27 26.86 -3.64
N ASP A 222 17.25 27.25 -2.84
CA ASP A 222 18.61 26.68 -2.88
C ASP A 222 18.62 25.22 -2.43
N GLY A 223 17.79 24.86 -1.45
CA GLY A 223 17.60 23.47 -1.06
C GLY A 223 17.02 22.61 -2.17
N HIS A 224 16.02 23.11 -2.90
CA HIS A 224 15.46 22.40 -4.06
C HIS A 224 16.45 22.30 -5.22
N LYS A 225 17.22 23.34 -5.51
CA LYS A 225 18.32 23.30 -6.50
C LYS A 225 19.38 22.26 -6.14
N ALA A 226 19.78 22.22 -4.86
CA ALA A 226 20.71 21.19 -4.38
C ALA A 226 20.13 19.78 -4.54
N GLY A 227 18.85 19.61 -4.22
CA GLY A 227 18.14 18.36 -4.46
C GLY A 227 18.05 17.96 -5.93
N ALA A 228 17.81 18.91 -6.83
CA ALA A 228 17.73 18.63 -8.26
C ALA A 228 19.08 18.18 -8.85
N ARG A 229 20.20 18.78 -8.41
CA ARG A 229 21.53 18.28 -8.77
C ARG A 229 21.74 16.83 -8.33
N ARG A 230 21.27 16.50 -7.12
CA ARG A 230 21.39 15.15 -6.58
C ARG A 230 20.63 14.09 -7.38
N VAL A 231 19.51 14.45 -8.01
CA VAL A 231 18.73 13.55 -8.88
C VAL A 231 19.59 12.95 -9.99
N ILE A 232 20.35 13.80 -10.67
CA ILE A 232 21.16 13.38 -11.81
C ILE A 232 22.35 12.53 -11.39
N GLU A 233 23.05 12.95 -10.32
CA GLU A 233 24.15 12.19 -9.73
C GLU A 233 23.68 10.80 -9.29
N ASN A 234 22.57 10.73 -8.54
CA ASN A 234 22.05 9.47 -8.07
C ASN A 234 21.60 8.56 -9.22
N ALA A 235 20.96 9.10 -10.27
CA ALA A 235 20.60 8.31 -11.45
C ALA A 235 21.84 7.72 -12.14
N LYS A 236 22.93 8.50 -12.26
CA LYS A 236 24.21 8.00 -12.79
C LYS A 236 24.76 6.86 -11.95
N ASP A 237 24.78 7.03 -10.63
CA ASP A 237 25.26 6.01 -9.68
C ASP A 237 24.44 4.72 -9.81
N CYS A 238 23.10 4.83 -9.86
CA CYS A 238 22.19 3.69 -10.03
C CYS A 238 22.52 2.88 -11.29
N PHE A 239 22.62 3.56 -12.44
CA PHE A 239 22.89 2.90 -13.71
C PHE A 239 24.31 2.32 -13.77
N ALA A 240 25.30 2.99 -13.17
CA ALA A 240 26.66 2.47 -13.07
C ALA A 240 26.74 1.20 -12.21
N MET A 241 25.88 1.08 -11.19
CA MET A 241 25.75 -0.11 -10.35
C MET A 241 24.95 -1.25 -11.00
N GLY A 242 24.41 -1.05 -12.21
CA GLY A 242 23.67 -2.08 -12.94
C GLY A 242 22.18 -2.17 -12.60
N ILE A 243 21.61 -1.14 -11.96
CA ILE A 243 20.16 -1.02 -11.73
C ILE A 243 19.52 -0.48 -13.00
N ASN A 244 18.47 -1.16 -13.50
CA ASN A 244 17.88 -0.84 -14.81
C ASN A 244 16.89 0.32 -14.76
N THR A 245 16.05 0.36 -13.73
CA THR A 245 14.97 1.34 -13.61
C THR A 245 15.12 2.14 -12.32
N VAL A 246 14.98 3.46 -12.43
CA VAL A 246 14.91 4.37 -11.29
C VAL A 246 13.65 5.21 -11.40
N SER A 247 12.80 5.21 -10.37
CA SER A 247 11.65 6.11 -10.28
C SER A 247 11.84 7.15 -9.20
N LEU A 248 11.67 8.43 -9.52
CA LEU A 248 11.84 9.52 -8.57
C LEU A 248 10.52 10.24 -8.33
N PHE A 249 10.13 10.36 -7.06
CA PHE A 249 8.94 11.12 -6.68
C PHE A 249 9.29 12.61 -6.55
N ALA A 250 9.25 13.30 -7.69
CA ALA A 250 9.68 14.68 -7.81
C ALA A 250 8.63 15.68 -7.31
N PHE A 251 7.34 15.42 -7.59
CA PHE A 251 6.25 16.31 -7.17
C PHE A 251 4.92 15.54 -7.02
N SER A 252 4.29 15.62 -5.84
CA SER A 252 3.00 14.96 -5.58
C SER A 252 1.79 15.84 -5.93
N THR A 253 0.63 15.24 -6.14
CA THR A 253 -0.62 16.00 -6.33
C THR A 253 -0.98 16.86 -5.12
N GLU A 254 -0.65 16.43 -3.91
CA GLU A 254 -0.87 17.20 -2.69
C GLU A 254 0.08 18.40 -2.58
N ASN A 255 1.18 18.44 -3.34
CA ASN A 255 2.11 19.57 -3.32
C ASN A 255 1.53 20.85 -3.96
N TRP A 256 0.46 20.75 -4.75
CA TRP A 256 -0.26 21.94 -5.23
C TRP A 256 -0.93 22.74 -4.11
N ALA A 257 -1.20 22.11 -2.95
CA ALA A 257 -1.80 22.78 -1.79
C ALA A 257 -0.78 23.57 -0.95
N ARG A 258 0.49 23.66 -1.38
CA ARG A 258 1.51 24.45 -0.69
C ARG A 258 1.10 25.94 -0.76
N PRO A 259 1.18 26.67 0.36
CA PRO A 259 0.67 28.04 0.45
C PRO A 259 1.46 29.04 -0.41
N GLU A 260 2.72 28.71 -0.74
CA GLU A 260 3.62 29.56 -1.51
C GLU A 260 3.51 29.23 -3.01
N VAL A 261 2.67 29.97 -3.74
CA VAL A 261 2.55 29.86 -5.21
C VAL A 261 3.91 29.97 -5.90
N ASP A 262 4.79 30.81 -5.37
CA ASP A 262 6.16 30.99 -5.87
C ASP A 262 7.03 29.73 -5.73
N GLU A 263 6.80 28.90 -4.70
CA GLU A 263 7.53 27.63 -4.55
C GLU A 263 7.13 26.66 -5.66
N VAL A 264 5.83 26.57 -5.95
CA VAL A 264 5.31 25.69 -7.00
C VAL A 264 5.82 26.13 -8.37
N ASN A 265 5.72 27.43 -8.69
CA ASN A 265 6.25 27.97 -9.94
C ASN A 265 7.76 27.78 -10.05
N GLY A 266 8.51 28.01 -8.97
CA GLY A 266 9.94 27.78 -8.91
C GLY A 266 10.33 26.31 -9.16
N LEU A 267 9.56 25.36 -8.64
CA LEU A 267 9.77 23.93 -8.90
C LEU A 267 9.51 23.56 -10.36
N MET A 268 8.46 24.09 -10.99
CA MET A 268 8.18 23.85 -12.41
C MET A 268 9.29 24.41 -13.31
N SER A 269 9.75 25.64 -13.03
CA SER A 269 10.90 26.23 -13.74
C SER A 269 12.18 25.42 -13.53
N LEU A 270 12.41 24.92 -12.32
CA LEU A 270 13.57 24.06 -12.02
C LEU A 270 13.50 22.74 -12.78
N PHE A 271 12.32 22.12 -12.93
CA PHE A 271 12.18 20.95 -13.79
C PHE A 271 12.51 21.29 -15.24
N GLU A 272 11.97 22.38 -15.78
CA GLU A 272 12.25 22.80 -17.17
C GLU A 272 13.75 23.03 -17.43
N GLU A 273 14.43 23.74 -16.51
CA GLU A 273 15.87 23.98 -16.58
C GLU A 273 16.67 22.68 -16.60
N ASN A 274 16.39 21.76 -15.66
CA ASN A 274 17.12 20.49 -15.58
C ASN A 274 16.86 19.56 -16.76
N PHE A 275 15.62 19.47 -17.25
CA PHE A 275 15.34 18.68 -18.45
C PHE A 275 16.13 19.19 -19.64
N ARG A 276 16.22 20.52 -19.82
CA ARG A 276 16.95 21.12 -20.92
C ARG A 276 18.46 20.90 -20.79
N SER A 277 19.03 21.04 -19.59
CA SER A 277 20.47 20.86 -19.38
C SER A 277 20.91 19.40 -19.49
N GLU A 278 20.05 18.46 -19.11
CA GLU A 278 20.40 17.03 -19.00
C GLU A 278 20.00 16.19 -20.22
N LEU A 279 19.22 16.74 -21.16
CA LEU A 279 18.86 16.05 -22.40
C LEU A 279 20.09 15.49 -23.17
N PRO A 280 21.20 16.24 -23.35
CA PRO A 280 22.41 15.70 -23.98
C PRO A 280 22.99 14.50 -23.23
N PHE A 281 22.92 14.50 -21.89
CA PHE A 281 23.34 13.37 -21.06
C PHE A 281 22.45 12.16 -21.30
N PHE A 282 21.13 12.31 -21.28
CA PHE A 282 20.20 11.21 -21.53
C PHE A 282 20.39 10.59 -22.92
N GLN A 283 20.65 11.41 -23.94
CA GLN A 283 20.90 10.95 -25.31
C GLN A 283 22.24 10.21 -25.45
N ARG A 284 23.31 10.77 -24.88
CA ARG A 284 24.66 10.19 -24.93
C ARG A 284 24.71 8.85 -24.20
N ASP A 285 24.10 8.78 -23.02
CA ASP A 285 24.16 7.60 -22.15
C ASP A 285 23.03 6.59 -22.42
N LYS A 286 22.19 6.87 -23.43
CA LYS A 286 21.05 6.06 -23.88
C LYS A 286 20.08 5.73 -22.75
N ILE A 287 19.66 6.77 -22.03
CA ILE A 287 18.71 6.66 -20.91
C ILE A 287 17.31 6.97 -21.44
N LYS A 288 16.40 5.99 -21.34
CA LYS A 288 14.97 6.18 -21.59
C LYS A 288 14.40 7.06 -20.48
N ILE A 289 13.64 8.09 -20.84
CA ILE A 289 12.96 8.96 -19.89
C ILE A 289 11.44 8.76 -20.02
N SER A 290 10.73 8.72 -18.89
CA SER A 290 9.27 8.73 -18.87
C SER A 290 8.74 9.58 -17.72
N VAL A 291 7.69 10.35 -17.97
CA VAL A 291 7.04 11.18 -16.96
C VAL A 291 5.64 10.67 -16.68
N ILE A 292 5.38 10.30 -15.43
CA ILE A 292 4.08 9.81 -14.96
C ILE A 292 3.42 10.85 -14.04
N GLY A 293 2.10 10.85 -14.02
CA GLY A 293 1.28 11.78 -13.23
C GLY A 293 0.33 12.61 -14.08
N ASN A 294 -0.36 13.55 -13.43
CA ASN A 294 -1.38 14.35 -14.05
C ASN A 294 -0.77 15.52 -14.85
N ARG A 295 -0.87 15.45 -16.18
CA ARG A 295 -0.28 16.46 -17.08
C ARG A 295 -1.08 17.75 -17.23
N THR A 296 -2.30 17.83 -16.68
CA THR A 296 -3.22 18.97 -16.94
C THR A 296 -2.79 20.29 -16.29
N LYS A 297 -2.01 20.21 -15.20
CA LYS A 297 -1.53 21.39 -14.46
C LYS A 297 -0.09 21.78 -14.80
N ILE A 298 0.59 21.00 -15.63
CA ILE A 298 1.98 21.26 -16.00
C ILE A 298 2.01 22.41 -17.01
N PRO A 299 2.87 23.44 -16.83
CA PRO A 299 3.00 24.52 -17.80
C PRO A 299 3.31 24.01 -19.21
N GLN A 300 2.75 24.67 -20.22
CA GLN A 300 2.84 24.20 -21.61
C GLN A 300 4.28 24.12 -22.13
N SER A 301 5.18 24.99 -21.68
CA SER A 301 6.62 24.95 -22.01
C SER A 301 7.24 23.63 -21.53
N LEU A 302 7.10 23.34 -20.23
CA LEU A 302 7.60 22.11 -19.62
C LEU A 302 6.94 20.86 -20.22
N LEU A 303 5.63 20.89 -20.47
CA LEU A 303 4.94 19.76 -21.10
C LEU A 303 5.47 19.46 -22.51
N SER A 304 5.81 20.49 -23.29
CA SER A 304 6.38 20.33 -24.62
C SER A 304 7.78 19.70 -24.55
N LEU A 305 8.61 20.18 -23.61
CA LEU A 305 9.95 19.63 -23.37
C LEU A 305 9.92 18.18 -22.86
N ILE A 306 8.96 17.84 -22.00
CA ILE A 306 8.73 16.46 -21.54
C ILE A 306 8.43 15.57 -22.75
N ARG A 307 7.50 15.97 -23.61
CA ARG A 307 7.12 15.18 -24.81
C ARG A 307 8.30 15.00 -25.76
N GLU A 308 9.07 16.05 -26.01
CA GLU A 308 10.27 15.99 -26.83
C GLU A 308 11.29 15.00 -26.26
N THR A 309 11.53 15.06 -24.95
CA THR A 309 12.47 14.18 -24.26
C THR A 309 12.01 12.72 -24.26
N GLU A 310 10.73 12.46 -23.98
CA GLU A 310 10.15 11.12 -24.04
C GLU A 310 10.27 10.53 -25.46
N GLU A 311 9.92 11.31 -26.49
CA GLU A 311 10.00 10.88 -27.89
C GLU A 311 11.45 10.63 -28.33
N ALA A 312 12.38 11.51 -27.96
CA ALA A 312 13.79 11.39 -28.31
C ALA A 312 14.50 10.19 -27.63
N THR A 313 13.92 9.67 -26.54
CA THR A 313 14.52 8.58 -25.74
C THR A 313 13.71 7.28 -25.75
N LYS A 314 12.56 7.25 -26.44
CA LYS A 314 11.60 6.12 -26.39
C LYS A 314 12.16 4.76 -26.81
N SER A 315 13.12 4.75 -27.73
CA SER A 315 13.74 3.55 -28.29
C SER A 315 14.95 3.06 -27.50
N TYR A 316 15.33 3.77 -26.43
CA TYR A 316 16.45 3.35 -25.59
C TYR A 316 16.01 2.25 -24.63
N GLU A 317 16.90 1.28 -24.42
CA GLU A 317 16.65 0.10 -23.61
C GLU A 317 17.72 -0.02 -22.50
N GLY A 318 17.43 -0.81 -21.48
CA GLY A 318 18.38 -1.13 -20.40
C GLY A 318 18.44 -0.09 -19.27
N LYS A 319 18.45 1.22 -19.55
CA LYS A 319 18.42 2.30 -18.55
C LYS A 319 17.14 3.11 -18.66
N HIS A 320 16.32 3.13 -17.60
CA HIS A 320 15.05 3.82 -17.59
C HIS A 320 14.91 4.71 -16.35
N LEU A 321 14.81 6.03 -16.56
CA LEU A 321 14.50 7.00 -15.52
C LEU A 321 13.03 7.43 -15.64
N ILE A 322 12.27 7.21 -14.57
CA ILE A 322 10.86 7.57 -14.47
C ILE A 322 10.72 8.73 -13.49
N LEU A 323 10.14 9.84 -13.94
CA LEU A 323 9.91 11.02 -13.11
C LEU A 323 8.41 11.13 -12.81
N ALA A 324 8.06 11.09 -11.53
CA ALA A 324 6.68 11.23 -11.09
C ALA A 324 6.41 12.70 -10.72
N ILE A 325 5.64 13.39 -11.57
CA ILE A 325 5.32 14.82 -11.48
C ILE A 325 3.80 15.00 -11.47
N ASP A 326 3.27 15.68 -10.46
CA ASP A 326 1.82 15.69 -10.16
C ASP A 326 1.25 14.27 -10.08
N TYR A 327 2.01 13.36 -9.46
CA TYR A 327 1.63 11.96 -9.34
C TYR A 327 1.02 11.64 -7.96
N SER A 328 0.11 10.68 -7.96
CA SER A 328 -0.51 10.07 -6.78
C SER A 328 -0.97 8.66 -7.16
N GLY A 329 -0.68 7.66 -6.34
CA GLY A 329 -1.09 6.27 -6.59
C GLY A 329 -2.60 6.12 -6.61
N LYS A 330 -3.32 6.87 -5.76
CA LYS A 330 -4.79 6.93 -5.84
C LYS A 330 -5.28 7.49 -7.18
N PHE A 331 -4.61 8.51 -7.70
CA PHE A 331 -4.97 9.09 -9.00
C PHE A 331 -4.71 8.10 -10.13
N ASP A 332 -3.54 7.45 -10.12
CA ASP A 332 -3.14 6.41 -11.09
C ASP A 332 -4.18 5.28 -11.16
N ILE A 333 -4.49 4.67 -10.02
CA ILE A 333 -5.53 3.62 -9.92
C ILE A 333 -6.89 4.13 -10.39
N LEU A 334 -7.28 5.35 -10.01
CA LEU A 334 -8.56 5.92 -10.45
C LEU A 334 -8.63 6.10 -11.98
N GLN A 335 -7.54 6.53 -12.62
CA GLN A 335 -7.50 6.66 -14.08
C GLN A 335 -7.55 5.28 -14.75
N ALA A 336 -6.82 4.30 -14.23
CA ALA A 336 -6.86 2.92 -14.73
C ALA A 336 -8.30 2.34 -14.65
N CYS A 337 -8.99 2.52 -13.51
CA CYS A 337 -10.37 2.09 -13.36
C CYS A 337 -11.32 2.78 -14.35
N LYS A 338 -11.15 4.09 -14.59
CA LYS A 338 -11.96 4.83 -15.58
C LYS A 338 -11.71 4.34 -17.01
N SER A 339 -10.45 4.10 -17.37
CA SER A 339 -10.06 3.54 -18.67
C SER A 339 -10.72 2.18 -18.91
N LEU A 340 -10.62 1.27 -17.93
CA LEU A 340 -11.24 -0.06 -18.02
C LEU A 340 -12.76 0.00 -18.09
N ALA A 341 -13.40 0.87 -17.30
CA ALA A 341 -14.84 1.03 -17.33
C ALA A 341 -15.33 1.51 -18.71
N GLU A 342 -14.64 2.44 -19.35
CA GLU A 342 -14.97 2.88 -20.72
C GLU A 342 -14.70 1.78 -21.75
N LYS A 343 -13.59 1.02 -21.63
CA LYS A 343 -13.32 -0.13 -22.50
C LYS A 343 -14.42 -1.19 -22.39
N ALA A 344 -14.86 -1.51 -21.17
CA ALA A 344 -15.93 -2.47 -20.93
C ALA A 344 -17.27 -1.99 -21.47
N LYS A 345 -17.63 -0.73 -21.21
CA LYS A 345 -18.84 -0.10 -21.74
C LYS A 345 -18.89 -0.11 -23.27
N ASN A 346 -17.74 0.04 -23.93
CA ASN A 346 -17.62 0.01 -25.39
C ASN A 346 -17.42 -1.41 -25.97
N GLY A 347 -17.50 -2.46 -25.14
CA GLY A 347 -17.36 -3.85 -25.57
C GLY A 347 -15.93 -4.26 -25.97
N VAL A 348 -14.92 -3.46 -25.63
CA VAL A 348 -13.50 -3.73 -25.94
C VAL A 348 -12.91 -4.81 -25.02
N ILE A 349 -13.44 -4.96 -23.81
CA ILE A 349 -13.03 -5.97 -22.83
C ILE A 349 -14.27 -6.44 -22.05
N GLN A 350 -14.34 -7.72 -21.67
CA GLN A 350 -15.37 -8.21 -20.75
C GLN A 350 -14.90 -8.07 -19.31
N VAL A 351 -15.83 -7.87 -18.37
CA VAL A 351 -15.48 -7.67 -16.94
C VAL A 351 -14.77 -8.89 -16.37
N GLU A 352 -15.13 -10.08 -16.86
CA GLU A 352 -14.59 -11.37 -16.46
C GLU A 352 -13.12 -11.55 -16.90
N ASP A 353 -12.67 -10.79 -17.90
CA ASP A 353 -11.29 -10.82 -18.40
C ASP A 353 -10.36 -9.85 -17.66
N ILE A 354 -10.88 -9.05 -16.71
CA ILE A 354 -10.09 -8.07 -15.97
C ILE A 354 -9.40 -8.77 -14.78
N ASP A 355 -8.09 -8.92 -14.87
CA ASP A 355 -7.22 -9.41 -13.82
C ASP A 355 -6.14 -8.38 -13.41
N GLU A 356 -5.24 -8.75 -12.48
CA GLU A 356 -4.12 -7.89 -12.05
C GLU A 356 -3.22 -7.47 -13.22
N SER A 357 -2.99 -8.36 -14.20
CA SER A 357 -2.13 -8.08 -15.36
C SER A 357 -2.75 -7.04 -16.30
N VAL A 358 -4.08 -7.04 -16.40
CA VAL A 358 -4.83 -6.02 -17.14
C VAL A 358 -4.72 -4.68 -16.41
N ILE A 359 -4.88 -4.65 -15.08
CA ILE A 359 -4.71 -3.42 -14.29
C ILE A 359 -3.29 -2.86 -14.45
N ASP A 360 -2.26 -3.71 -14.36
CA ASP A 360 -0.86 -3.30 -14.54
C ASP A 360 -0.61 -2.60 -15.88
N LYS A 361 -1.30 -3.04 -16.95
CA LYS A 361 -1.21 -2.42 -18.28
C LYS A 361 -1.94 -1.09 -18.39
N GLU A 362 -2.87 -0.78 -17.49
CA GLU A 362 -3.62 0.48 -17.48
C GLU A 362 -2.98 1.54 -16.58
N LEU A 363 -2.15 1.12 -15.62
CA LEU A 363 -1.40 2.03 -14.76
C LEU A 363 -0.31 2.75 -15.54
N MET A 364 0.03 3.97 -15.09
CA MET A 364 1.03 4.81 -15.75
C MET A 364 2.45 4.20 -15.74
N THR A 365 2.71 3.22 -14.86
CA THR A 365 3.97 2.49 -14.78
C THR A 365 4.16 1.46 -15.90
N ASN A 366 3.14 1.22 -16.74
CA ASN A 366 3.25 0.36 -17.94
C ASN A 366 4.33 0.81 -18.95
N CYS A 367 4.89 2.01 -18.78
CA CYS A 367 5.99 2.52 -19.58
C CYS A 367 7.33 1.80 -19.34
N SER A 368 7.44 0.97 -18.30
CA SER A 368 8.66 0.26 -17.89
C SER A 368 8.56 -1.25 -17.98
N GLU A 369 9.68 -1.91 -18.27
CA GLU A 369 9.84 -3.37 -18.14
C GLU A 369 9.76 -3.81 -16.66
N PHE A 370 10.20 -2.94 -15.74
CA PHE A 370 10.13 -3.16 -14.30
C PHE A 370 9.17 -2.13 -13.70
N PRO A 371 7.84 -2.35 -13.78
CA PRO A 371 6.84 -1.37 -13.31
C PRO A 371 6.75 -1.31 -11.79
N ASN A 372 7.10 -2.41 -11.11
CA ASN A 372 7.00 -2.55 -9.67
C ASN A 372 8.39 -2.43 -9.02
N PRO A 373 8.59 -1.49 -8.08
CA PRO A 373 9.88 -1.30 -7.44
C PRO A 373 10.23 -2.48 -6.54
N ASP A 374 11.50 -2.87 -6.59
CA ASP A 374 12.05 -3.84 -5.67
C ASP A 374 12.38 -3.20 -4.32
N LEU A 375 12.87 -1.97 -4.37
CA LEU A 375 13.27 -1.15 -3.22
C LEU A 375 12.68 0.25 -3.35
N LEU A 376 12.02 0.73 -2.30
CA LEU A 376 11.60 2.12 -2.15
C LEU A 376 12.39 2.77 -1.03
N ILE A 377 13.13 3.82 -1.39
CA ILE A 377 13.92 4.63 -0.47
C ILE A 377 13.18 5.92 -0.19
N ARG A 378 13.05 6.30 1.08
CA ARG A 378 12.60 7.65 1.44
C ARG A 378 13.59 8.29 2.40
N THR A 379 14.22 9.36 1.95
CA THR A 379 15.14 10.15 2.75
C THR A 379 14.41 10.91 3.86
N SER A 380 15.18 11.56 4.72
CA SER A 380 14.80 12.45 5.84
C SER A 380 14.24 11.78 7.10
N GLY A 381 14.23 10.45 7.16
CA GLY A 381 13.76 9.68 8.33
C GLY A 381 12.23 9.54 8.44
N GLU A 382 11.46 10.12 7.53
CA GLU A 382 10.01 9.99 7.51
C GLU A 382 9.58 8.59 7.07
N GLN A 383 8.80 7.87 7.89
CA GLN A 383 8.42 6.47 7.64
C GLN A 383 7.01 6.36 7.06
N ARG A 384 6.84 6.79 5.80
CA ARG A 384 5.59 6.63 5.03
C ARG A 384 5.86 6.73 3.54
N ILE A 385 5.00 6.14 2.70
CA ILE A 385 5.15 6.21 1.24
C ILE A 385 4.48 7.44 0.61
N SER A 386 3.66 8.19 1.38
CA SER A 386 3.03 9.44 0.92
C SER A 386 2.31 9.34 -0.44
N ASN A 387 1.53 8.28 -0.64
CA ASN A 387 0.75 8.07 -1.86
C ASN A 387 1.61 7.83 -3.12
N PHE A 388 2.90 7.53 -2.98
CA PHE A 388 3.75 7.09 -4.08
C PHE A 388 3.58 5.58 -4.29
N PHE A 389 3.31 5.16 -5.53
CA PHE A 389 3.23 3.76 -5.96
C PHE A 389 2.38 2.86 -5.05
N LEU A 390 1.11 3.23 -4.82
CA LEU A 390 0.23 2.46 -3.93
C LEU A 390 -0.01 1.01 -4.40
N TRP A 391 -0.21 0.82 -5.70
CA TRP A 391 -0.41 -0.50 -6.30
C TRP A 391 0.93 -1.24 -6.41
N GLN A 392 1.90 -0.55 -7.00
CA GLN A 392 3.19 -1.11 -7.38
C GLN A 392 4.04 -1.49 -6.16
N SER A 393 3.81 -0.86 -4.99
CA SER A 393 4.62 -1.10 -3.79
C SER A 393 4.17 -2.28 -2.91
N ALA A 394 3.22 -3.10 -3.36
CA ALA A 394 2.62 -4.17 -2.53
C ALA A 394 3.67 -5.15 -1.93
N TYR A 395 4.76 -5.41 -2.63
CA TYR A 395 5.85 -6.30 -2.21
C TYR A 395 7.24 -5.63 -2.24
N THR A 396 7.26 -4.31 -2.15
CA THR A 396 8.49 -3.52 -2.20
C THR A 396 9.13 -3.44 -0.82
N GLU A 397 10.46 -3.60 -0.77
CA GLU A 397 11.21 -3.36 0.46
C GLU A 397 11.28 -1.85 0.73
N LEU A 398 10.99 -1.43 1.96
CA LEU A 398 10.93 -0.01 2.34
C LEU A 398 12.15 0.37 3.20
N TYR A 399 12.96 1.32 2.72
CA TYR A 399 14.16 1.79 3.40
C TYR A 399 14.05 3.29 3.75
N PHE A 400 14.22 3.63 5.02
CA PHE A 400 13.99 4.98 5.57
C PHE A 400 15.24 5.54 6.27
N PRO A 401 16.27 5.99 5.52
CA PRO A 401 17.48 6.55 6.12
C PRO A 401 17.20 7.95 6.70
N ASN A 402 17.83 8.24 7.84
CA ASN A 402 17.78 9.56 8.46
C ASN A 402 18.82 10.52 7.86
N ILE A 403 18.76 10.73 6.55
CA ILE A 403 19.61 11.67 5.80
C ILE A 403 18.76 12.52 4.88
N LEU A 404 19.06 13.81 4.74
CA LEU A 404 18.28 14.71 3.88
C LEU A 404 18.67 14.50 2.41
N TRP A 405 17.69 14.60 1.49
CA TRP A 405 17.90 14.29 0.07
C TRP A 405 19.15 14.92 -0.55
N PRO A 406 19.46 16.21 -0.39
CA PRO A 406 20.65 16.77 -1.05
C PRO A 406 21.98 16.16 -0.56
N ASP A 407 22.00 15.58 0.65
CA ASP A 407 23.16 14.91 1.24
C ASP A 407 23.22 13.40 0.93
N PHE A 408 22.22 12.81 0.27
CA PHE A 408 22.14 11.37 -0.03
C PHE A 408 22.98 11.00 -1.26
N GLY A 409 24.25 10.62 -1.06
CA GLY A 409 25.19 10.31 -2.13
C GLY A 409 25.41 8.81 -2.38
N GLU A 410 26.45 8.48 -3.13
CA GLU A 410 26.85 7.12 -3.49
C GLU A 410 26.99 6.21 -2.25
N ALA A 411 27.65 6.70 -1.19
CA ALA A 411 27.89 5.94 0.03
C ALA A 411 26.59 5.52 0.74
N GLU A 412 25.61 6.42 0.83
CA GLU A 412 24.31 6.10 1.43
C GLU A 412 23.46 5.22 0.53
N TYR A 413 23.60 5.37 -0.79
CA TYR A 413 22.95 4.50 -1.74
C TYR A 413 23.48 3.05 -1.60
N LEU A 414 24.79 2.86 -1.52
CA LEU A 414 25.42 1.56 -1.28
C LEU A 414 24.95 0.92 0.04
N GLN A 415 24.73 1.72 1.08
CA GLN A 415 24.15 1.24 2.34
C GLN A 415 22.72 0.73 2.14
N ALA A 416 21.90 1.45 1.38
CA ALA A 416 20.53 1.04 1.06
C ALA A 416 20.52 -0.28 0.26
N LEU A 417 21.40 -0.43 -0.72
CA LEU A 417 21.54 -1.66 -1.51
C LEU A 417 22.03 -2.82 -0.65
N THR A 418 23.04 -2.60 0.18
CA THR A 418 23.55 -3.63 1.12
C THR A 418 22.45 -4.10 2.07
N TRP A 419 21.65 -3.16 2.59
CA TRP A 419 20.48 -3.46 3.42
C TRP A 419 19.43 -4.28 2.66
N TYR A 420 19.19 -3.97 1.38
CA TYR A 420 18.25 -4.69 0.53
C TYR A 420 18.72 -6.13 0.27
N GLN A 421 20.00 -6.34 -0.02
CA GLN A 421 20.54 -7.68 -0.32
C GLN A 421 20.47 -8.66 0.86
N GLN A 422 20.32 -8.15 2.09
CA GLN A 422 20.12 -8.95 3.29
C GLN A 422 18.65 -9.41 3.46
N ARG A 423 17.71 -8.89 2.65
CA ARG A 423 16.29 -9.23 2.74
C ARG A 423 16.03 -10.56 2.03
N GLN A 424 15.20 -11.38 2.65
CA GLN A 424 14.65 -12.58 2.02
C GLN A 424 13.26 -12.25 1.48
N ARG A 425 13.18 -11.91 0.19
CA ARG A 425 11.90 -11.57 -0.47
C ARG A 425 11.11 -12.84 -0.77
N ARG A 426 9.91 -12.91 -0.21
CA ARG A 426 9.05 -14.11 -0.23
C ARG A 426 7.76 -13.92 -1.01
N PHE A 427 7.35 -12.69 -1.32
CA PHE A 427 6.14 -12.37 -2.11
C PHE A 427 4.88 -13.12 -1.62
N GLY A 428 4.74 -13.24 -0.30
CA GLY A 428 3.67 -14.05 0.33
C GLY A 428 3.84 -15.57 0.19
N ARG A 429 4.68 -16.05 -0.74
CA ARG A 429 5.01 -17.45 -0.99
C ARG A 429 6.07 -17.96 -0.01
N ARG A 430 6.14 -19.29 0.17
CA ARG A 430 7.19 -19.96 0.94
C ARG A 430 8.16 -20.62 -0.03
N VAL A 431 9.44 -20.58 0.31
CA VAL A 431 10.49 -21.47 -0.25
C VAL A 431 10.81 -22.47 0.84
#